data_AF-A0A3Q2PDN6-F1
#
_entry.id   AF-A0A3Q2PDN6-F1
#
_cell.length_a   1.000
_cell.length_b   1.000
_cell.length_c   1.000
_cell.angle_alpha   90.00
_cell.angle_beta   90.00
_cell.angle_gamma   90.00
#
_symmetry.space_group_name_H-M   'P 1'
#
loop_
_entity.id
_entity.type
_entity.pdbx_description
1 polymer ?
#
loop_
_entity_poly.entity_id
_entity_poly.type
_entity_poly.pdbx_seq_one_letter_code
_entity_poly.pdbx_strand_id
1 'polypeptide(L)'
;VFRLTDKGDIWVLEKTGRKPVVINPEFSKSSLVNKMQTYQIYCFNLEPREAENFTAKSHTLQTDPASLFTNKSILSLQTPTGFKSLVGLIYSEVTYKDEEGVDVLDMRYITEDELDQVLKEQFNVRLQNKMKPANRKACYTI
;
A
#
# COMPACT_ATOMS: atom_id res chain seq x y z
N VAL A 1 -3.86 13.83 -8.41
CA VAL A 1 -2.80 14.79 -8.83
C VAL A 1 -1.62 14.69 -7.88
N PHE A 2 -0.40 14.62 -8.39
CA PHE A 2 0.83 14.68 -7.58
C PHE A 2 1.40 16.10 -7.61
N ARG A 3 1.96 16.54 -6.48
CA ARG A 3 2.65 17.83 -6.35
C ARG A 3 3.98 17.61 -5.65
N LEU A 4 5.05 18.10 -6.25
CA LEU A 4 6.37 18.11 -5.66
C LEU A 4 6.73 19.55 -5.27
N THR A 5 7.02 19.78 -3.99
CA THR A 5 7.30 21.11 -3.44
C THR A 5 8.70 21.17 -2.87
N ASP A 6 9.50 22.13 -3.34
CA ASP A 6 10.81 22.45 -2.77
C ASP A 6 10.64 23.31 -1.51
N LYS A 7 11.28 22.91 -0.40
CA LYS A 7 11.33 23.65 0.86
C LYS A 7 12.77 24.02 1.26
N GLY A 8 13.70 24.08 0.31
CA GLY A 8 15.11 24.33 0.52
C GLY A 8 15.87 23.01 0.66
N ASP A 9 16.12 22.56 1.88
CA ASP A 9 16.91 21.35 2.13
C ASP A 9 16.13 20.04 1.87
N ILE A 10 14.81 20.14 1.70
CA ILE A 10 13.92 18.99 1.58
C ILE A 10 12.85 19.21 0.52
N TRP A 11 12.60 18.16 -0.25
CA TRP A 11 11.51 18.05 -1.19
C TRP A 11 10.36 17.27 -0.58
N VAL A 12 9.14 17.75 -0.80
CA VAL A 12 7.92 17.15 -0.27
C VAL A 12 7.06 16.66 -1.43
N LEU A 13 6.81 15.35 -1.49
CA LEU A 13 5.85 14.77 -2.43
C LEU A 13 4.48 14.65 -1.76
N GLU A 14 3.49 15.30 -2.35
CA GLU A 14 2.09 15.25 -1.93
C GLU A 14 1.22 14.64 -3.04
N LYS A 15 0.13 13.98 -2.63
CA LYS A 15 -0.92 13.54 -3.53
C LYS A 15 -2.25 14.13 -3.08
N THR A 16 -2.96 14.68 -4.05
CA THR A 16 -4.40 14.94 -3.96
C THR A 16 -5.12 13.79 -4.66
N GLY A 17 -5.77 12.94 -3.86
CA GLY A 17 -6.53 11.77 -4.30
C GLY A 17 -7.98 12.11 -4.69
N ARG A 18 -8.62 11.17 -5.37
CA ARG A 18 -10.06 11.19 -5.61
C ARG A 18 -10.80 10.68 -4.37
N LYS A 19 -12.12 10.90 -4.33
CA LYS A 19 -12.93 10.42 -3.20
C LYS A 19 -13.03 8.89 -3.27
N PRO A 20 -12.71 8.13 -2.20
CA PRO A 20 -12.87 6.69 -2.20
C PRO A 20 -14.35 6.29 -2.11
N VAL A 21 -14.74 5.29 -2.88
CA VAL A 21 -16.05 4.63 -2.86
C VAL A 21 -15.82 3.16 -2.58
N VAL A 22 -16.15 2.72 -1.36
CA VAL A 22 -16.01 1.31 -0.97
C VAL A 22 -17.28 0.58 -1.35
N ILE A 23 -17.16 -0.46 -2.18
CA ILE A 23 -18.32 -1.27 -2.62
C ILE A 23 -18.86 -2.10 -1.46
N ASN A 24 -17.98 -2.82 -0.77
CA ASN A 24 -18.37 -3.67 0.36
C ASN A 24 -18.52 -2.83 1.66
N PRO A 25 -19.73 -2.69 2.22
CA PRO A 25 -19.98 -1.84 3.37
C PRO A 25 -19.18 -2.23 4.63
N GLU A 26 -18.78 -3.50 4.77
CA GLU A 26 -17.96 -3.97 5.88
C GLU A 26 -16.61 -3.22 5.98
N PHE A 27 -16.08 -2.76 4.84
CA PHE A 27 -14.81 -2.05 4.76
C PHE A 27 -14.96 -0.52 4.78
N SER A 28 -16.18 0.01 4.90
CA SER A 28 -16.43 1.48 4.95
C SER A 28 -15.68 2.20 6.08
N LYS A 29 -15.41 1.50 7.19
CA LYS A 29 -14.63 1.98 8.34
C LYS A 29 -13.22 1.37 8.43
N SER A 30 -12.78 0.63 7.40
CA SER A 30 -11.46 0.03 7.36
C SER A 30 -10.37 1.11 7.49
N SER A 31 -9.36 0.84 8.32
CA SER A 31 -8.20 1.71 8.44
C SER A 31 -7.33 1.71 7.19
N LEU A 32 -7.53 0.77 6.27
CA LEU A 32 -6.80 0.72 5.01
C LEU A 32 -7.29 1.78 4.02
N VAL A 33 -8.52 2.29 4.14
CA VAL A 33 -9.06 3.26 3.19
C VAL A 33 -8.54 4.66 3.53
N ASN A 34 -7.69 5.23 2.67
CA ASN A 34 -7.27 6.61 2.85
C ASN A 34 -8.43 7.58 2.55
N LYS A 35 -8.87 8.32 3.57
CA LYS A 35 -9.96 9.30 3.46
C LYS A 35 -9.44 10.75 3.34
N MET A 36 -8.12 10.94 3.42
CA MET A 36 -7.53 12.27 3.26
C MET A 36 -7.52 12.65 1.78
N GLN A 37 -8.15 13.77 1.45
CA GLN A 37 -8.19 14.27 0.08
C GLN A 37 -6.79 14.66 -0.41
N THR A 38 -6.03 15.37 0.42
CA THR A 38 -4.63 15.74 0.14
C THR A 38 -3.76 15.26 1.30
N TYR A 39 -2.67 14.57 0.98
CA TYR A 39 -1.74 14.03 1.98
C TYR A 39 -0.31 14.02 1.45
N GLN A 40 0.64 14.14 2.39
CA GLN A 40 2.05 13.97 2.13
C GLN A 40 2.38 12.47 2.02
N ILE A 41 3.09 12.08 0.96
CA ILE A 41 3.52 10.69 0.76
C ILE A 41 4.88 10.47 1.42
N TYR A 42 5.89 11.24 1.03
CA TYR A 42 7.22 11.18 1.62
C TYR A 42 7.99 12.48 1.37
N CYS A 43 9.08 12.64 2.13
CA CYS A 43 10.05 13.71 1.93
C CYS A 43 11.42 13.13 1.64
N PHE A 44 12.23 13.84 0.85
CA PHE A 44 13.58 13.42 0.49
C PHE A 44 14.47 14.64 0.21
N ASN A 45 15.79 14.43 0.24
CA ASN A 45 16.76 15.42 -0.23
C ASN A 45 17.34 15.01 -1.58
N LEU A 46 18.09 15.91 -2.22
CA LEU A 46 18.75 15.65 -3.51
C LEU A 46 20.20 15.19 -3.35
N GLU A 47 20.62 14.83 -2.13
CA GLU A 47 21.94 14.27 -1.91
C GLU A 47 22.05 12.90 -2.57
N PRO A 48 23.04 12.67 -3.44
CA PRO A 48 23.28 11.34 -4.00
C PRO A 48 23.50 10.31 -2.90
N ARG A 49 22.93 9.11 -3.08
CA ARG A 49 23.05 7.99 -2.15
C ARG A 49 23.41 6.72 -2.91
N GLU A 50 24.24 5.90 -2.27
CA GLU A 50 24.56 4.55 -2.71
C GLU A 50 23.72 3.52 -1.93
N ALA A 51 23.66 2.29 -2.44
CA ALA A 51 22.87 1.23 -1.83
C ALA A 51 23.27 0.98 -0.36
N GLU A 52 24.55 1.09 -0.05
CA GLU A 52 25.13 0.87 1.28
C GLU A 52 24.59 1.86 2.32
N ASN A 53 24.16 3.05 1.91
CA ASN A 53 23.56 4.02 2.81
C ASN A 53 22.22 3.53 3.40
N PHE A 54 21.58 2.53 2.78
CA PHE A 54 20.31 1.98 3.21
C PHE A 54 20.42 0.65 3.95
N THR A 55 21.60 0.02 4.00
CA THR A 55 21.78 -1.32 4.59
C THR A 55 21.30 -1.39 6.03
N ALA A 56 21.74 -0.45 6.88
CA ALA A 56 21.34 -0.41 8.28
C ALA A 56 19.82 -0.22 8.42
N LYS A 57 19.24 0.70 7.64
CA LYS A 57 17.80 0.98 7.71
C LYS A 57 16.97 -0.20 7.19
N SER A 58 17.40 -0.85 6.12
CA SER A 58 16.76 -2.05 5.57
C SER A 58 16.72 -3.18 6.59
N HIS A 59 17.84 -3.43 7.29
CA HIS A 59 17.89 -4.41 8.37
C HIS A 59 16.91 -4.06 9.49
N THR A 60 16.90 -2.81 9.96
CA THR A 60 15.97 -2.35 11.00
C THR A 60 14.51 -2.53 10.55
N LEU A 61 14.17 -2.15 9.33
CA LEU A 61 12.79 -2.27 8.83
C LEU A 61 12.30 -3.73 8.77
N GLN A 62 13.20 -4.70 8.63
CA GLN A 62 12.89 -6.13 8.58
C GLN A 62 12.90 -6.81 9.96
N THR A 63 13.51 -6.22 10.98
CA THR A 63 13.74 -6.87 12.29
C THR A 63 13.06 -6.17 13.46
N ASP A 64 12.85 -4.85 13.39
CA ASP A 64 12.23 -4.08 14.45
C ASP A 64 10.74 -4.46 14.61
N PRO A 65 10.30 -4.91 15.80
CA PRO A 65 8.89 -5.22 16.07
C PRO A 65 7.94 -4.03 15.94
N ALA A 66 8.43 -2.79 15.96
CA ALA A 66 7.64 -1.58 15.73
C ALA A 66 7.54 -1.21 14.23
N SER A 67 8.32 -1.85 13.36
CA SER A 67 8.28 -1.60 11.91
C SER A 67 6.94 -1.99 11.30
N LEU A 68 6.48 -1.21 10.31
CA LEU A 68 5.32 -1.58 9.50
C LEU A 68 5.51 -2.97 8.87
N PHE A 69 6.71 -3.25 8.37
CA PHE A 69 7.00 -4.44 7.56
C PHE A 69 7.12 -5.74 8.39
N THR A 70 7.26 -5.63 9.71
CA THR A 70 7.17 -6.79 10.63
C THR A 70 5.74 -7.01 11.14
N ASN A 71 4.87 -6.02 10.99
CA ASN A 71 3.48 -6.04 11.49
C ASN A 71 2.43 -6.31 10.41
N LYS A 72 2.71 -5.97 9.15
CA LYS A 72 1.82 -6.18 8.03
C LYS A 72 2.56 -6.86 6.87
N SER A 73 1.96 -7.91 6.32
CA SER A 73 2.35 -8.44 5.03
C SER A 73 1.59 -7.69 3.94
N ILE A 74 2.31 -7.05 3.02
CA ILE A 74 1.77 -6.13 2.03
C ILE A 74 2.27 -6.55 0.65
N LEU A 75 1.36 -6.63 -0.31
CA LEU A 75 1.67 -6.80 -1.73
C LEU A 75 0.78 -5.86 -2.53
N SER A 76 1.33 -5.18 -3.53
CA SER A 76 0.55 -4.31 -4.42
C SER A 76 1.07 -4.39 -5.85
N LEU A 77 0.17 -4.26 -6.82
CA LEU A 77 0.48 -4.32 -8.25
C LEU A 77 -0.39 -3.31 -9.01
N GLN A 78 0.23 -2.43 -9.79
CA GLN A 78 -0.51 -1.49 -10.64
C GLN A 78 -1.19 -2.24 -11.79
N THR A 79 -2.37 -1.77 -12.19
CA THR A 79 -3.13 -2.24 -13.36
C THR A 79 -3.32 -1.07 -14.32
N PRO A 80 -3.74 -1.31 -15.58
CA PRO A 80 -4.00 -0.22 -16.52
C PRO A 80 -5.03 0.81 -16.04
N THR A 81 -5.93 0.41 -15.16
CA THR A 81 -7.04 1.24 -14.67
C THR A 81 -6.98 1.50 -13.16
N GLY A 82 -5.87 1.18 -12.48
CA GLY A 82 -5.85 1.18 -11.03
C GLY A 82 -4.73 0.37 -10.40
N PHE A 83 -5.05 -0.34 -9.33
CA PHE A 83 -4.11 -1.28 -8.70
C PHE A 83 -4.82 -2.35 -7.89
N LYS A 84 -4.11 -3.46 -7.65
CA LYS A 84 -4.48 -4.52 -6.73
C LYS A 84 -3.61 -4.45 -5.49
N SER A 85 -4.15 -4.80 -4.34
CA SER A 85 -3.44 -4.86 -3.08
C SER A 85 -3.88 -6.06 -2.25
N LEU A 86 -2.95 -6.63 -1.50
CA LEU A 86 -3.20 -7.67 -0.51
C LEU A 86 -2.50 -7.28 0.79
N VAL A 87 -3.27 -7.06 1.85
CA VAL A 87 -2.77 -6.74 3.19
C VAL A 87 -3.24 -7.79 4.18
N GLY A 88 -2.32 -8.65 4.62
CA GLY A 88 -2.68 -9.88 5.33
C GLY A 88 -3.58 -10.76 4.45
N LEU A 89 -4.84 -10.90 4.88
CA LEU A 89 -5.90 -11.65 4.18
C LEU A 89 -6.99 -10.73 3.61
N ILE A 90 -6.72 -9.44 3.44
CA ILE A 90 -7.64 -8.49 2.81
C ILE A 90 -7.15 -8.23 1.40
N TYR A 91 -7.86 -8.77 0.42
CA TYR A 91 -7.66 -8.46 -0.99
C TYR A 91 -8.44 -7.18 -1.34
N SER A 92 -7.85 -6.33 -2.16
CA SER A 92 -8.46 -5.09 -2.61
C SER A 92 -8.10 -4.82 -4.06
N GLU A 93 -9.09 -4.43 -4.84
CA GLU A 93 -8.91 -3.93 -6.20
C GLU A 93 -9.45 -2.51 -6.28
N VAL A 94 -8.58 -1.59 -6.64
CA VAL A 94 -8.89 -0.17 -6.72
C VAL A 94 -8.93 0.20 -8.19
N THR A 95 -10.07 0.75 -8.62
CA THR A 95 -10.27 1.24 -9.98
C THR A 95 -10.35 2.77 -9.98
N TYR A 96 -9.54 3.38 -10.82
CA TYR A 96 -9.50 4.80 -11.05
C TYR A 96 -10.61 5.21 -12.02
N LYS A 97 -11.62 5.92 -11.52
CA LYS A 97 -12.67 6.53 -12.33
C LYS A 97 -12.48 8.04 -12.40
N ASP A 98 -11.61 8.47 -13.30
CA ASP A 98 -11.23 9.88 -13.42
C ASP A 98 -12.42 10.78 -13.79
N GLU A 99 -13.29 10.34 -14.71
CA GLU A 99 -14.48 11.10 -15.14
C GLU A 99 -15.50 11.29 -14.01
N GLU A 100 -15.66 10.29 -13.13
CA GLU A 100 -16.57 10.35 -11.98
C GLU A 100 -15.91 11.04 -10.77
N GLY A 101 -14.60 11.33 -10.82
CA GLY A 101 -13.87 11.94 -9.70
C GLY A 101 -13.73 11.03 -8.47
N VAL A 102 -13.87 9.71 -8.63
CA VAL A 102 -13.84 8.73 -7.54
C VAL A 102 -12.82 7.62 -7.76
N ASP A 103 -12.31 7.07 -6.66
CA ASP A 103 -11.58 5.79 -6.64
C ASP A 103 -12.55 4.72 -6.13
N VAL A 104 -12.83 3.68 -6.91
CA VAL A 104 -13.71 2.59 -6.46
C VAL A 104 -12.87 1.48 -5.86
N LEU A 105 -13.16 1.11 -4.61
CA LEU A 105 -12.47 0.07 -3.85
C LEU A 105 -13.38 -1.14 -3.70
N ASP A 106 -13.05 -2.22 -4.40
CA ASP A 106 -13.64 -3.54 -4.15
C ASP A 106 -12.74 -4.30 -3.17
N MET A 107 -13.27 -4.63 -2.00
CA MET A 107 -12.51 -5.21 -0.90
C MET A 107 -13.21 -6.45 -0.36
N ARG A 108 -12.43 -7.49 -0.09
CA ARG A 108 -12.93 -8.72 0.52
C ARG A 108 -11.87 -9.40 1.37
N TYR A 109 -12.34 -10.16 2.35
CA TYR A 109 -11.49 -11.16 3.00
C TYR A 109 -11.24 -12.33 2.05
N ILE A 110 -10.03 -12.86 2.10
CA ILE A 110 -9.67 -14.16 1.51
C ILE A 110 -9.34 -15.13 2.65
N THR A 111 -9.43 -16.43 2.38
CA THR A 111 -8.99 -17.45 3.34
C THR A 111 -7.49 -17.76 3.18
N GLU A 112 -6.90 -18.45 4.15
CA GLU A 112 -5.52 -18.97 3.98
C GLU A 112 -5.40 -19.95 2.82
N ASP A 113 -6.48 -20.70 2.52
CA ASP A 113 -6.51 -21.67 1.43
C ASP A 113 -6.57 -20.97 0.06
N GLU A 114 -7.19 -19.80 -0.03
CA GLU A 114 -7.24 -18.97 -1.24
C GLU A 114 -5.93 -18.21 -1.51
N LEU A 115 -5.07 -18.03 -0.48
CA LEU A 115 -3.93 -17.13 -0.54
C LEU A 115 -2.96 -17.45 -1.68
N ASP A 116 -2.55 -18.72 -1.81
CA ASP A 116 -1.58 -19.13 -2.83
C ASP A 116 -2.14 -18.96 -4.25
N GLN A 117 -3.44 -19.19 -4.44
CA GLN A 117 -4.13 -18.97 -5.71
C GLN A 117 -4.17 -17.47 -6.03
N VAL A 118 -4.55 -16.62 -5.06
CA VAL A 118 -4.58 -15.17 -5.25
C VAL A 118 -3.19 -14.61 -5.57
N LEU A 119 -2.15 -15.03 -4.86
CA LEU A 119 -0.77 -14.62 -5.14
C LEU A 119 -0.36 -14.94 -6.58
N LYS A 120 -0.66 -16.16 -7.04
CA LYS A 120 -0.32 -16.61 -8.39
C LYS A 120 -1.15 -15.92 -9.47
N GLU A 121 -2.47 -15.91 -9.33
CA GLU A 121 -3.37 -15.45 -10.39
C GLU A 121 -3.47 -13.93 -10.48
N GLN A 122 -3.46 -13.23 -9.34
CA GLN A 122 -3.68 -11.79 -9.29
C GLN A 122 -2.38 -10.99 -9.31
N PHE A 123 -1.27 -11.58 -8.81
CA PHE A 123 0.01 -10.89 -8.67
C PHE A 123 1.17 -11.57 -9.40
N ASN A 124 0.96 -12.76 -9.98
CA ASN A 124 2.02 -13.57 -10.59
C ASN A 124 3.19 -13.89 -9.64
N VAL A 125 2.89 -14.07 -8.36
CA VAL A 125 3.86 -14.39 -7.31
C VAL A 125 3.70 -15.86 -6.90
N ARG A 126 4.82 -16.59 -6.88
CA ARG A 126 4.90 -17.94 -6.31
C ARG A 126 5.93 -17.95 -5.19
N LEU A 127 5.50 -18.33 -3.99
CA LEU A 127 6.37 -18.38 -2.82
C LEU A 127 7.07 -19.74 -2.73
N GLN A 128 8.31 -19.73 -2.24
CA GLN A 128 9.07 -20.96 -1.98
C GLN A 128 8.62 -21.64 -0.68
N ASN A 129 8.22 -20.83 0.31
CA ASN A 129 7.77 -21.28 1.62
C ASN A 129 6.34 -20.81 1.87
N LYS A 130 5.59 -21.55 2.70
CA LYS A 130 4.24 -21.15 3.10
C LYS A 130 4.28 -19.80 3.83
N MET A 131 3.50 -18.85 3.35
CA MET A 131 3.37 -17.53 3.95
C MET A 131 2.51 -17.57 5.21
N LYS A 132 2.87 -16.76 6.20
CA LYS A 132 1.99 -16.42 7.33
C LYS A 132 1.50 -14.99 7.13
N PRO A 133 0.25 -14.77 6.71
CA PRO A 133 -0.27 -13.43 6.52
C PRO A 133 -0.33 -12.68 7.85
N ALA A 134 -0.01 -11.39 7.83
CA ALA A 134 -0.01 -10.54 9.02
C ALA A 134 -0.75 -9.22 8.73
N ASN A 135 -1.62 -8.81 9.65
CA ASN A 135 -2.29 -7.52 9.60
C ASN A 135 -2.45 -6.94 11.02
N ARG A 136 -1.35 -6.80 11.75
CA ARG A 136 -1.33 -6.21 13.10
C ARG A 136 -1.55 -4.69 13.02
N LYS A 137 -1.90 -4.07 14.14
CA LYS A 137 -2.17 -2.63 14.22
C LYS A 137 -0.88 -1.85 13.91
N ALA A 138 -0.84 -1.20 12.75
CA ALA A 138 0.20 -0.28 12.30
C ALA A 138 -0.44 0.71 11.32
N CYS A 139 0.07 1.93 11.25
CA CYS A 139 -0.46 2.96 10.35
C CYS A 139 -0.09 2.62 8.90
N TYR A 140 -1.10 2.28 8.09
CA TYR A 140 -0.96 2.00 6.67
C TYR A 140 -2.33 2.12 5.98
N THR A 141 -2.34 2.78 4.84
CA THR A 141 -3.51 2.90 3.97
C THR A 141 -3.14 2.51 2.55
N ILE A 142 -4.11 1.95 1.82
CA ILE A 142 -4.04 1.71 0.38
C ILE A 142 -4.61 2.92 -0.38
#